data_AF-A0A7S4A2X9-F1
#
_entry.id   AF-A0A7S4A2X9-F1
#
_cell.length_a   1.000
_cell.length_b   1.000
_cell.length_c   1.000
_cell.angle_alpha   90.00
_cell.angle_beta   90.00
_cell.angle_gamma   90.00
#
_symmetry.space_group_name_H-M   'P 1'
#
loop_
_entity.id
_entity.type
_entity.pdbx_description
1 polymer ?
#
loop_
_entity_poly.entity_id
_entity_poly.type
_entity_poly.pdbx_seq_one_letter_code
_entity_poly.pdbx_strand_id
1 'polypeptide(L)'
;PMSLLSRLTAVGSAFLDNLTLDSDDTRAKISSVFSVIHLSAQDFSDKMLQQLKRHNYITPTHFLELSKGYRVILTEKRTELGNGRDKLANGLAKLVEARDGVEVMSVELEKKKVVCAQSQKDCENLLVEIVSERRVADEQRKQVEGDSERI
;
A
#
# COMPACT_ATOMS: atom_id res chain seq x y z
N PRO A 1 -17.26 -44.50 -26.36
CA PRO A 1 -15.98 -43.89 -26.86
C PRO A 1 -15.98 -42.40 -26.50
N MET A 2 -14.94 -41.89 -25.84
CA MET A 2 -14.88 -40.47 -25.43
C MET A 2 -14.71 -39.53 -26.65
N SER A 3 -15.41 -38.40 -26.66
CA SER A 3 -15.28 -37.39 -27.72
C SER A 3 -13.89 -36.72 -27.68
N LEU A 4 -13.48 -36.08 -28.78
CA LEU A 4 -12.21 -35.33 -28.82
C LEU A 4 -12.23 -34.17 -27.82
N LEU A 5 -13.38 -33.50 -27.71
CA LEU A 5 -13.63 -32.42 -26.76
C LEU A 5 -13.45 -32.88 -25.30
N SER A 6 -14.00 -34.05 -24.93
CA SER A 6 -13.87 -34.55 -23.55
C SER A 6 -12.42 -34.92 -23.20
N ARG A 7 -11.64 -35.41 -24.18
CA ARG A 7 -10.21 -35.69 -24.00
C ARG A 7 -9.39 -34.41 -23.80
N LEU A 8 -9.60 -33.40 -24.63
CA LEU A 8 -8.93 -32.10 -24.47
C LEU A 8 -9.28 -31.43 -23.14
N THR A 9 -10.55 -31.54 -22.72
CA THR A 9 -11.00 -30.98 -21.43
C THR A 9 -10.31 -31.66 -20.26
N ALA A 10 -10.16 -33.00 -20.30
CA ALA A 10 -9.44 -33.75 -19.26
C ALA A 10 -7.95 -33.35 -19.19
N VAL A 11 -7.27 -33.21 -20.33
CA VAL A 11 -5.87 -32.76 -20.38
C VAL A 11 -5.73 -31.32 -19.87
N GLY A 12 -6.66 -30.43 -20.27
CA GLY A 12 -6.72 -29.06 -19.77
C GLY A 12 -6.86 -29.01 -18.25
N SER A 13 -7.74 -29.82 -17.67
CA SER A 13 -7.96 -29.87 -16.23
C SER A 13 -6.71 -30.33 -15.49
N ALA A 14 -6.08 -31.42 -15.95
CA ALA A 14 -4.84 -31.93 -15.35
C ALA A 14 -3.69 -30.89 -15.40
N PHE A 15 -3.64 -30.08 -16.46
CA PHE A 15 -2.65 -29.03 -16.58
C PHE A 15 -2.90 -27.85 -15.62
N LEU A 16 -4.18 -27.57 -15.32
CA LEU A 16 -4.60 -26.55 -14.37
C LEU A 16 -4.53 -27.01 -12.92
N ASP A 17 -4.29 -28.29 -12.62
CA ASP A 17 -4.20 -28.79 -11.24
C ASP A 17 -3.10 -28.12 -10.41
N ASN A 18 -2.04 -27.64 -11.06
CA ASN A 18 -0.94 -26.93 -10.42
C ASN A 18 -1.23 -25.42 -10.20
N LEU A 19 -2.44 -24.96 -10.50
CA LEU A 19 -2.85 -23.57 -10.41
C LEU A 19 -3.90 -23.41 -9.32
N THR A 20 -3.65 -22.53 -8.34
CA THR A 20 -4.66 -22.21 -7.32
C THR A 20 -5.82 -21.48 -7.99
N LEU A 21 -6.95 -22.17 -8.17
CA LEU A 21 -8.19 -21.63 -8.72
C LEU A 21 -9.27 -21.65 -7.64
N ASP A 22 -10.26 -20.77 -7.78
CA ASP A 22 -11.28 -20.55 -6.73
C ASP A 22 -12.22 -21.75 -6.56
N SER A 23 -12.43 -22.53 -7.61
CA SER A 23 -13.25 -23.74 -7.58
C SER A 23 -12.91 -24.72 -8.71
N ASP A 24 -13.28 -25.98 -8.52
CA ASP A 24 -13.16 -27.02 -9.55
C ASP A 24 -14.12 -26.78 -10.73
N ASP A 25 -15.26 -26.12 -10.50
CA ASP A 25 -16.16 -25.67 -11.56
C ASP A 25 -15.49 -24.63 -12.47
N THR A 26 -14.80 -23.64 -11.88
CA THR A 26 -14.01 -22.66 -12.61
C THR A 26 -12.93 -23.35 -13.46
N ARG A 27 -12.25 -24.35 -12.89
CA ARG A 27 -11.23 -25.14 -13.60
C ARG A 27 -11.79 -25.89 -14.80
N ALA A 28 -12.94 -26.56 -14.63
CA ALA A 28 -13.63 -27.27 -15.69
C ALA A 28 -14.06 -26.32 -16.82
N LYS A 29 -14.60 -25.15 -16.46
CA LYS A 29 -14.98 -24.09 -17.43
C LYS A 29 -13.77 -23.59 -18.22
N ILE A 30 -12.66 -23.27 -17.57
CA ILE A 30 -11.43 -22.82 -18.26
C ILE A 30 -10.91 -23.91 -19.20
N SER A 31 -10.92 -25.17 -18.76
CA SER A 31 -10.47 -26.30 -19.58
C SER A 31 -11.36 -26.55 -20.79
N SER A 32 -12.67 -26.37 -20.63
CA SER A 32 -13.63 -26.40 -21.74
C SER A 32 -13.33 -25.28 -22.76
N VAL A 33 -13.05 -24.07 -22.29
CA VAL A 33 -12.67 -22.94 -23.15
C VAL A 33 -11.40 -23.24 -23.96
N PHE A 34 -10.34 -23.79 -23.34
CA PHE A 34 -9.13 -24.18 -24.09
C PHE A 34 -9.43 -25.21 -25.17
N SER A 35 -10.30 -26.17 -24.87
CA SER A 35 -10.69 -27.20 -25.83
C SER A 35 -11.45 -26.61 -27.01
N VAL A 36 -12.37 -25.68 -26.76
CA VAL A 36 -13.12 -24.96 -27.81
C VAL A 36 -12.17 -24.11 -28.66
N ILE A 37 -11.23 -23.38 -28.05
CA ILE A 37 -10.25 -22.57 -28.77
C ILE A 37 -9.43 -23.45 -29.71
N HIS A 38 -8.91 -24.58 -29.22
CA HIS A 38 -8.09 -25.48 -30.01
C HIS A 38 -8.83 -26.08 -31.21
N LEU A 39 -10.07 -26.55 -30.99
CA LEU A 39 -10.92 -27.07 -32.06
C LEU A 39 -11.28 -25.97 -33.07
N SER A 40 -11.61 -24.77 -32.61
CA SER A 40 -11.89 -23.64 -33.49
C SER A 40 -10.68 -23.27 -34.35
N ALA A 41 -9.47 -23.28 -33.78
CA ALA A 41 -8.24 -23.02 -34.52
C ALA A 41 -8.00 -24.10 -35.59
N GLN A 42 -8.34 -25.36 -35.30
CA GLN A 42 -8.30 -26.45 -36.27
C GLN A 42 -9.28 -26.21 -37.43
N ASP A 43 -10.52 -25.81 -37.13
CA ASP A 43 -11.52 -25.48 -38.16
C ASP A 43 -11.06 -24.30 -39.04
N PHE A 44 -10.42 -23.29 -38.45
CA PHE A 44 -9.85 -22.16 -39.19
C PHE A 44 -8.63 -22.57 -40.03
N SER A 45 -7.86 -23.54 -39.57
CA SER A 45 -6.75 -24.15 -40.31
C SER A 45 -7.24 -24.73 -41.64
N ASP A 46 -8.34 -25.51 -41.57
CA ASP A 46 -8.96 -26.11 -42.75
C ASP A 46 -9.54 -25.05 -43.71
N LYS A 47 -10.18 -24.01 -43.17
CA LYS A 47 -10.66 -22.87 -43.98
C LYS A 47 -9.52 -22.14 -44.68
N MET A 48 -8.40 -21.95 -43.99
CA MET A 48 -7.22 -21.28 -44.57
C MET A 48 -6.64 -22.08 -45.73
N LEU A 49 -6.59 -23.41 -45.60
CA LEU A 49 -6.17 -24.29 -46.69
C LEU A 49 -7.14 -24.19 -47.88
N GLN A 50 -8.44 -24.18 -47.64
CA GLN A 50 -9.44 -24.11 -48.71
C GLN A 50 -9.37 -22.79 -49.49
N GLN A 51 -9.29 -21.67 -48.76
CA GLN A 51 -9.39 -20.31 -49.32
C GLN A 51 -8.05 -19.75 -49.82
N LEU A 52 -6.98 -19.92 -49.04
CA LEU A 52 -5.67 -19.32 -49.32
C LEU A 52 -4.64 -20.32 -49.85
N LYS A 53 -5.00 -21.61 -49.95
CA LYS A 53 -4.09 -22.70 -50.35
C LYS A 53 -2.82 -22.78 -49.49
N ARG A 54 -2.88 -22.28 -48.25
CA ARG A 54 -1.77 -22.26 -47.30
C ARG A 54 -2.02 -23.26 -46.19
N HIS A 55 -1.07 -24.17 -45.99
CA HIS A 55 -1.09 -25.10 -44.87
C HIS A 55 -0.62 -24.42 -43.58
N ASN A 56 -1.39 -24.58 -42.52
CA ASN A 56 -1.00 -24.47 -41.13
C ASN A 56 -1.45 -25.74 -40.42
N TYR A 57 -0.78 -26.13 -39.34
CA TYR A 57 -1.09 -27.35 -38.62
C TYR A 57 -1.30 -27.03 -37.15
N ILE A 58 -2.51 -27.27 -36.68
CA ILE A 58 -2.81 -27.25 -35.25
C ILE A 58 -2.42 -28.61 -34.68
N THR A 59 -1.50 -28.59 -33.71
CA THR A 59 -0.94 -29.80 -33.09
C THR A 59 -1.19 -29.79 -31.58
N PRO A 60 -1.15 -30.95 -30.90
CA PRO A 60 -1.28 -31.01 -29.45
C PRO A 60 -0.30 -30.11 -28.69
N THR A 61 0.89 -29.84 -29.24
CA THR A 61 1.86 -28.90 -28.65
C THR A 61 1.28 -27.49 -28.51
N HIS A 62 0.53 -27.01 -29.51
CA HIS A 62 -0.12 -25.70 -29.44
C HIS A 62 -1.15 -25.62 -28.30
N PHE A 63 -1.82 -26.73 -27.97
CA PHE A 63 -2.72 -26.79 -26.80
C PHE A 63 -1.96 -26.64 -25.48
N LEU A 64 -0.81 -27.31 -25.35
CA LEU A 64 0.04 -27.22 -24.16
C LEU A 64 0.68 -25.83 -24.01
N GLU A 65 1.03 -25.19 -25.13
CA GLU A 65 1.52 -23.81 -25.14
C GLU A 65 0.43 -22.82 -24.73
N LEU A 66 -0.82 -23.01 -25.18
CA LEU A 66 -1.96 -22.22 -24.75
C LEU A 66 -2.18 -22.31 -23.23
N SER A 67 -2.20 -23.53 -22.69
CA SER A 67 -2.40 -23.73 -21.25
C SER A 67 -1.24 -23.19 -20.42
N LYS A 68 0.01 -23.35 -20.89
CA LYS A 68 1.20 -22.77 -20.25
C LYS A 68 1.19 -21.24 -20.29
N GLY A 69 0.86 -20.65 -21.45
CA GLY A 69 0.76 -19.20 -21.62
C GLY A 69 -0.29 -18.59 -20.71
N TYR A 70 -1.46 -19.23 -20.58
CA TYR A 70 -2.49 -18.82 -19.65
C TYR A 70 -1.98 -18.77 -18.20
N ARG A 71 -1.25 -19.80 -17.76
CA ARG A 71 -0.69 -19.85 -16.41
C ARG A 71 0.28 -18.68 -16.14
N VAL A 72 1.14 -18.37 -17.10
CA VAL A 72 2.09 -17.25 -16.99
C VAL A 72 1.33 -15.94 -16.83
N ILE A 73 0.41 -15.65 -17.75
CA ILE A 73 -0.36 -14.40 -17.74
C ILE A 73 -1.20 -14.28 -16.46
N LEU A 74 -1.82 -15.37 -16.00
CA LEU A 74 -2.62 -15.33 -14.75
C LEU A 74 -1.74 -15.00 -13.54
N THR A 75 -0.55 -15.58 -13.47
CA THR A 75 0.40 -15.35 -12.37
C THR A 75 0.90 -13.90 -12.38
N GLU A 76 1.25 -13.38 -13.55
CA GLU A 76 1.66 -11.99 -13.73
C GLU A 76 0.56 -11.03 -13.27
N LYS A 77 -0.67 -11.25 -13.74
CA LYS A 77 -1.81 -10.40 -13.39
C LYS A 77 -2.16 -10.45 -11.91
N ARG A 78 -2.10 -11.63 -11.28
CA ARG A 78 -2.29 -11.77 -9.83
C ARG A 78 -1.20 -11.04 -9.05
N THR A 79 0.04 -11.12 -9.49
CA THR A 79 1.17 -10.42 -8.85
C THR A 79 1.02 -8.91 -8.99
N GLU A 80 0.67 -8.41 -10.17
CA GLU A 80 0.42 -6.98 -10.44
C GLU A 80 -0.68 -6.43 -9.51
N LEU A 81 -1.83 -7.11 -9.47
CA LEU A 81 -2.96 -6.71 -8.63
C LEU A 81 -2.64 -6.85 -7.14
N GLY A 82 -1.95 -7.92 -6.74
CA GLY A 82 -1.50 -8.15 -5.36
C GLY A 82 -0.58 -7.04 -4.87
N ASN A 83 0.42 -6.66 -5.67
CA ASN A 83 1.32 -5.56 -5.36
C ASN A 83 0.57 -4.22 -5.24
N GLY A 84 -0.41 -3.98 -6.12
CA GLY A 84 -1.26 -2.78 -6.04
C GLY A 84 -2.08 -2.73 -4.76
N ARG A 85 -2.71 -3.85 -4.40
CA ARG A 85 -3.45 -4.02 -3.13
C ARG A 85 -2.55 -3.76 -1.92
N ASP A 86 -1.38 -4.38 -1.88
CA ASP A 86 -0.47 -4.30 -0.74
C ASP A 86 0.09 -2.89 -0.58
N LYS A 87 0.41 -2.22 -1.70
CA LYS A 87 0.81 -0.81 -1.68
C LYS A 87 -0.27 0.09 -1.10
N LEU A 88 -1.54 -0.12 -1.49
CA LEU A 88 -2.67 0.65 -0.96
C LEU A 88 -2.88 0.38 0.53
N ALA A 89 -2.86 -0.89 0.95
CA ALA A 89 -3.01 -1.27 2.35
C ALA A 89 -1.92 -0.67 3.24
N ASN A 90 -0.66 -0.73 2.79
CA ASN A 90 0.47 -0.12 3.49
C ASN A 90 0.35 1.40 3.56
N GLY A 91 -0.07 2.05 2.47
CA GLY A 91 -0.32 3.48 2.44
C GLY A 91 -1.41 3.89 3.43
N LEU A 92 -2.52 3.16 3.48
CA LEU A 92 -3.60 3.41 4.42
C LEU A 92 -3.15 3.24 5.87
N ALA A 93 -2.40 2.17 6.18
CA ALA A 93 -1.84 1.96 7.51
C ALA A 93 -0.95 3.13 7.94
N LYS A 94 -0.11 3.65 7.03
CA LYS A 94 0.75 4.81 7.30
C LYS A 94 -0.04 6.10 7.52
N LEU A 95 -1.16 6.29 6.82
CA LEU A 95 -2.06 7.43 7.04
C LEU A 95 -2.72 7.37 8.42
N VAL A 96 -3.13 6.18 8.87
CA VAL A 96 -3.69 5.99 10.21
C VAL A 96 -2.63 6.27 11.27
N GLU A 97 -1.42 5.72 11.12
CA GLU A 97 -0.30 5.96 12.04
C GLU A 97 0.03 7.47 12.15
N ALA A 98 0.06 8.18 11.02
CA ALA A 98 0.30 9.62 11.00
C ALA A 98 -0.83 10.41 11.68
N ARG A 99 -2.09 10.03 11.45
CA ARG A 99 -3.24 10.64 12.11
C ARG A 99 -3.14 10.49 13.62
N ASP A 100 -2.88 9.28 14.11
CA ASP A 100 -2.79 8.99 15.53
C ASP A 100 -1.61 9.76 16.18
N GLY A 101 -0.48 9.85 15.47
CA GLY A 101 0.66 10.67 15.89
C GLY A 101 0.32 12.16 16.02
N VAL A 102 -0.42 12.72 15.06
CA VAL A 102 -0.86 14.14 15.12
C VAL A 102 -1.80 14.38 16.30
N GLU A 103 -2.68 13.44 16.61
CA GLU A 103 -3.60 13.54 17.75
C GLU A 103 -2.82 13.61 19.08
N VAL A 104 -1.84 12.73 19.26
CA VAL A 104 -0.95 12.75 20.45
C VAL A 104 -0.16 14.06 20.53
N MET A 105 0.47 14.48 19.44
CA MET A 105 1.25 15.73 19.40
C MET A 105 0.38 16.95 19.71
N SER A 106 -0.88 16.96 19.27
CA SER A 106 -1.82 18.07 19.54
C SER A 106 -2.13 18.18 21.03
N VAL A 107 -2.34 17.05 21.72
CA VAL A 107 -2.57 17.02 23.16
C VAL A 107 -1.33 17.47 23.93
N GLU A 108 -0.14 17.00 23.54
CA GLU A 108 1.12 17.42 24.17
C GLU A 108 1.41 18.91 23.96
N LEU A 109 1.12 19.43 22.76
CA LEU A 109 1.30 20.84 22.44
C LEU A 109 0.44 21.72 23.35
N GLU A 110 -0.82 21.35 23.57
CA GLU A 110 -1.72 22.15 24.42
C GLU A 110 -1.25 22.17 25.88
N LYS A 111 -0.77 21.02 26.40
CA LYS A 111 -0.14 20.97 27.73
C LYS A 111 1.08 21.88 27.83
N LYS A 112 1.95 21.87 26.81
CA LYS A 112 3.16 22.70 26.78
C LYS A 112 2.85 24.20 26.71
N LYS A 113 1.79 24.61 25.99
CA LYS A 113 1.35 26.01 25.96
C LYS A 113 0.98 26.54 27.35
N VAL A 114 0.22 25.75 28.13
CA VAL A 114 -0.16 26.14 29.50
C VAL A 114 1.05 26.34 30.39
N VAL A 115 2.00 25.39 30.36
CA VAL A 115 3.25 25.49 31.14
C VAL A 115 4.06 26.71 30.72
N CYS A 116 4.20 26.94 29.42
CA CYS A 116 4.95 28.08 28.91
C CYS A 116 4.33 29.43 29.31
N ALA A 117 2.99 29.55 29.24
CA ALA A 117 2.28 30.74 29.69
C ALA A 117 2.46 30.99 31.20
N GLN A 118 2.41 29.93 32.02
CA GLN A 118 2.65 30.06 33.46
C GLN A 118 4.09 30.50 33.75
N SER A 119 5.09 29.87 33.13
CA SER A 119 6.50 30.26 33.30
C SER A 119 6.77 31.68 32.81
N GLN A 120 6.10 32.13 31.75
CA GLN A 120 6.19 33.52 31.29
C GLN A 120 5.65 34.49 32.35
N LYS A 121 4.48 34.20 32.93
CA LYS A 121 3.90 35.00 34.01
C LYS A 121 4.79 35.02 35.26
N ASP A 122 5.38 33.88 35.62
CA ASP A 122 6.28 33.79 36.77
C ASP A 122 7.55 34.62 36.53
N CYS A 123 8.10 34.59 35.31
CA CYS A 123 9.23 35.41 34.91
C CYS A 123 8.91 36.92 34.98
N GLU A 124 7.74 37.33 34.49
CA GLU A 124 7.26 38.72 34.56
C GLU A 124 7.14 39.21 36.01
N ASN A 125 6.58 38.39 36.91
CA ASN A 125 6.48 38.71 38.33
C ASN A 125 7.86 38.86 38.99
N LEU A 126 8.77 37.93 38.72
CA LEU A 126 10.13 37.98 39.26
C LEU A 126 10.86 39.25 38.80
N LEU A 127 10.63 39.68 37.56
CA LEU A 127 11.21 40.89 36.99
C LEU A 127 10.71 42.15 37.72
N VAL A 128 9.43 42.19 38.08
CA VAL A 128 8.85 43.27 38.91
C VAL A 128 9.49 43.31 40.30
N GLU A 129 9.64 42.16 40.95
CA GLU A 129 10.25 42.04 42.28
C GLU A 129 11.71 42.54 42.24
N ILE A 130 12.53 42.06 41.29
CA ILE A 130 13.92 42.49 41.11
C ILE A 130 14.02 44.01 40.90
N VAL A 131 13.14 44.60 40.09
CA VAL A 131 13.14 46.07 39.86
C VAL A 131 12.80 46.82 41.16
N SER A 132 11.86 46.31 41.95
CA SER A 132 11.49 46.90 43.23
C SER A 132 12.62 46.82 44.26
N GLU A 133 13.23 45.64 44.43
CA GLU A 133 14.34 45.41 45.35
C GLU A 133 15.56 46.24 44.97
N ARG A 134 15.87 46.33 43.68
CA ARG A 134 16.97 47.17 43.19
C ARG A 134 16.75 48.64 43.54
N ARG A 135 15.52 49.14 43.42
CA ARG A 135 15.21 50.53 43.79
C ARG A 135 15.40 50.77 45.29
N VAL A 136 14.93 49.85 46.14
CA VAL A 136 15.12 49.92 47.59
C VAL A 136 16.60 49.90 47.93
N ALA A 137 17.38 48.98 47.34
CA ALA A 137 18.82 48.87 47.56
C ALA A 137 19.59 50.13 47.12
N ASP A 138 19.21 50.75 45.98
CA ASP A 138 19.81 51.99 45.50
C ASP A 138 19.49 53.19 46.44
N GLU A 139 18.26 53.27 46.96
CA GLU A 139 17.87 54.27 47.98
C GLU A 139 18.64 54.07 49.30
N GLN A 140 18.79 52.82 49.74
CA GLN A 140 19.56 52.48 50.94
C GLN A 140 21.05 52.80 50.78
N ARG A 141 21.65 52.51 49.61
CA ARG A 141 23.04 52.90 49.30
C ARG A 141 23.25 54.40 49.42
N LYS A 142 22.35 55.21 48.82
CA LYS A 142 22.44 56.67 48.93
C LYS A 142 22.37 57.18 50.37
N GLN A 143 21.53 56.57 51.20
CA GLN A 143 21.48 56.93 52.63
C GLN A 143 22.79 56.62 53.35
N VAL A 144 23.35 55.42 53.13
CA VAL A 144 24.61 55.01 53.76
C VAL A 144 25.79 55.88 53.29
N GLU A 145 25.84 56.23 52.00
CA GLU A 145 26.85 57.16 51.45
C GLU A 145 26.71 58.56 52.07
N GLY A 146 25.49 59.11 52.14
CA GLY A 146 25.24 60.41 52.75
C GLY A 146 25.52 60.47 54.26
N ASP A 147 25.27 59.38 54.99
CA ASP A 147 25.63 59.28 56.40
C ASP A 147 27.14 59.13 56.60
N SER A 148 27.85 58.47 55.68
CA SER A 148 29.32 58.35 55.69
C SER A 148 30.04 59.67 55.40
N GLU A 149 29.43 60.61 54.68
CA GLU A 149 29.97 61.95 54.43
C GLU A 149 29.75 62.93 55.60
N ARG A 150 28.87 62.58 56.55
CA ARG A 150 28.56 63.39 57.75
C ARG A 150 29.42 63.04 58.98
N ILE A 151 30.27 62.02 58.87
CA ILE A 151 31.20 61.56 59.91
C ILE A 151 32.60 62.03 59.55
#